data_AF-A0A3D2HY03-F1
#
_entry.id   AF-A0A3D2HY03-F1
#
_cell.length_a   1.000
_cell.length_b   1.000
_cell.length_c   1.000
_cell.angle_alpha   90.00
_cell.angle_beta   90.00
_cell.angle_gamma   90.00
#
_symmetry.space_group_name_H-M   'P 1'
#
loop_
_entity.id
_entity.type
_entity.pdbx_description
1 polymer ?
#
loop_
_entity_poly.entity_id
_entity_poly.type
_entity_poly.pdbx_seq_one_letter_code
_entity_poly.pdbx_strand_id
1 'polypeptide(L)'
;MKKKIAAAVLACLLLTGCGVDTMADSLADDIAGQLENLYGQNVTPEWQPNPETEPMPIQMPEPTKTAENSPIQLWDANDLELLRENPTGNFVLVSGIMVNDSFQPIDNFNGTLDGQGFSIRVFRSEADGMSADGLFNTLGENAVVRNLTVEITAEITAQMREAMYRIYVTGLADTNNGTISDCKVYSEITGTTVYYPIACVNNGTIENCSAVTKTQDVQAVYGFVGDNNQGSLHDCIAELYVEDCGLLTGLTNRNWADIADCTITATGKNVSEFYCVATQNYARISGCTFDVQLTPPAGEKLTWATSDICGYGDDFDSSNTVNVREVD
;
A
#
# COMPACT_ATOMS: atom_id res chain seq x y z
N MET A 1 -21.89 -35.50 -18.28
CA MET A 1 -20.46 -35.44 -17.87
C MET A 1 -19.46 -35.80 -18.99
N LYS A 2 -19.84 -35.74 -20.28
CA LYS A 2 -19.00 -36.21 -21.40
C LYS A 2 -18.10 -35.13 -22.06
N LYS A 3 -17.74 -34.06 -21.34
CA LYS A 3 -16.81 -33.01 -21.84
C LYS A 3 -15.50 -32.89 -21.04
N LYS A 4 -15.22 -33.81 -20.11
CA LYS A 4 -13.99 -33.79 -19.29
C LYS A 4 -13.02 -34.96 -19.51
N ILE A 5 -13.18 -35.76 -20.58
CA ILE A 5 -12.27 -36.90 -20.86
C ILE A 5 -11.45 -36.71 -22.15
N ALA A 6 -11.79 -35.74 -23.01
CA ALA A 6 -11.08 -35.53 -24.27
C ALA A 6 -9.72 -34.80 -24.15
N ALA A 7 -9.46 -34.10 -23.03
CA ALA A 7 -8.22 -33.34 -22.86
C ALA A 7 -7.08 -34.14 -22.19
N ALA A 8 -7.34 -35.34 -21.67
CA ALA A 8 -6.36 -36.13 -20.92
C ALA A 8 -5.61 -37.19 -21.75
N VAL A 9 -5.99 -37.43 -23.01
CA VAL A 9 -5.33 -38.43 -23.88
C VAL A 9 -4.32 -37.78 -24.84
N LEU A 10 -4.41 -36.47 -25.07
CA LEU A 10 -3.48 -35.75 -25.95
C LEU A 10 -2.14 -35.38 -25.27
N ALA A 11 -2.04 -35.51 -23.94
CA ALA A 11 -0.83 -35.20 -23.16
C ALA A 11 0.05 -36.43 -22.84
N CYS A 12 -0.30 -37.64 -23.29
CA CYS A 12 0.49 -38.86 -23.04
C CYS A 12 1.12 -39.48 -24.30
N LEU A 13 1.03 -38.85 -25.48
CA LEU A 13 1.58 -39.39 -26.73
C LEU A 13 2.75 -38.57 -27.31
N LEU A 14 3.21 -37.52 -26.63
CA LEU A 14 4.41 -36.75 -27.03
C LEU A 14 5.69 -37.16 -26.28
N LEU A 15 5.66 -38.29 -25.54
CA LEU A 15 6.81 -38.81 -24.81
C LEU A 15 7.03 -40.30 -25.09
N THR A 16 7.23 -40.67 -26.35
CA THR A 16 8.08 -41.80 -26.77
C THR A 16 8.13 -41.79 -28.29
N GLY A 17 9.25 -41.33 -28.87
CA GLY A 17 9.46 -41.44 -30.30
C GLY A 17 9.56 -42.91 -30.71
N CYS A 18 8.55 -43.40 -31.41
CA CYS A 18 8.60 -44.54 -32.33
C CYS A 18 7.36 -44.46 -33.24
N GLY A 19 7.58 -44.62 -34.56
CA GLY A 19 6.67 -44.20 -35.63
C GLY A 19 5.35 -44.97 -35.74
N VAL A 20 4.34 -44.27 -36.26
CA VAL A 20 3.05 -44.84 -36.69
C VAL A 20 2.52 -44.07 -37.91
N ASP A 21 3.23 -44.11 -39.05
CA ASP A 21 2.81 -43.46 -40.30
C ASP A 21 1.77 -44.26 -41.11
N THR A 22 0.99 -45.16 -40.48
CA THR A 22 -0.02 -45.96 -41.20
C THR A 22 -1.36 -46.12 -40.49
N MET A 23 -1.59 -45.47 -39.34
CA MET A 23 -2.90 -45.44 -38.67
C MET A 23 -3.55 -44.05 -38.61
N ALA A 24 -2.86 -42.99 -39.02
CA ALA A 24 -3.40 -41.63 -39.06
C ALA A 24 -4.24 -41.36 -40.33
N ASP A 25 -3.85 -41.93 -41.48
CA ASP A 25 -4.56 -41.72 -42.75
C ASP A 25 -5.93 -42.42 -42.81
N SER A 26 -6.09 -43.60 -42.19
CA SER A 26 -7.37 -44.31 -42.23
C SER A 26 -8.46 -43.68 -41.36
N LEU A 27 -8.08 -42.87 -40.36
CA LEU A 27 -9.03 -42.15 -39.51
C LEU A 27 -9.47 -40.82 -40.14
N ALA A 28 -8.64 -40.22 -40.99
CA ALA A 28 -8.98 -38.99 -41.72
C ALA A 28 -10.01 -39.24 -42.83
N ASP A 29 -9.89 -40.34 -43.57
CA ASP A 29 -10.81 -40.70 -44.65
C ASP A 29 -12.22 -41.08 -44.13
N ASP A 30 -12.30 -41.74 -42.98
CA ASP A 30 -13.58 -42.17 -42.39
C ASP A 30 -14.39 -40.98 -41.82
N ILE A 31 -13.71 -39.92 -41.36
CA ILE A 31 -14.34 -38.68 -40.90
C ILE A 31 -14.82 -37.82 -42.07
N ALA A 32 -14.08 -37.78 -43.18
CA ALA A 32 -14.48 -37.06 -44.40
C ALA A 32 -15.76 -37.64 -45.03
N GLY A 33 -15.90 -38.98 -45.07
CA GLY A 33 -17.09 -39.66 -45.60
C GLY A 33 -18.35 -39.49 -44.73
N GLN A 34 -18.19 -39.26 -43.43
CA GLN A 34 -19.31 -38.98 -42.52
C GLN A 34 -19.81 -37.53 -42.62
N LEU A 35 -18.94 -36.58 -42.99
CA LEU A 35 -19.31 -35.18 -43.22
C LEU A 35 -20.15 -35.00 -44.50
N GLU A 36 -19.81 -35.66 -45.61
CA GLU A 36 -20.58 -35.54 -46.87
C GLU A 36 -22.01 -36.08 -46.76
N ASN A 37 -22.25 -37.12 -45.96
CA ASN A 37 -23.60 -37.66 -45.73
C ASN A 37 -24.48 -36.75 -44.85
N LEU A 38 -23.90 -35.87 -44.03
CA LEU A 38 -24.65 -34.92 -43.19
C LEU A 38 -25.10 -33.66 -43.95
N TYR A 39 -24.44 -33.34 -45.08
CA TYR A 39 -24.82 -32.21 -45.95
C TYR A 39 -25.78 -32.61 -47.10
N GLY A 40 -25.96 -33.90 -47.39
CA GLY A 40 -26.78 -34.41 -48.49
C GLY A 40 -28.29 -34.52 -48.25
N GLN A 41 -28.79 -34.19 -47.05
CA GLN A 41 -30.22 -34.28 -46.71
C GLN A 41 -30.75 -32.97 -46.10
N ASN A 42 -30.79 -31.90 -46.89
CA ASN A 42 -31.69 -30.76 -46.66
C ASN A 42 -31.90 -30.02 -47.98
N VAL A 43 -32.90 -30.46 -48.75
CA VAL A 43 -33.37 -29.76 -49.94
C VAL A 43 -34.26 -28.61 -49.48
N THR A 44 -33.82 -27.37 -49.63
CA THR A 44 -34.65 -26.16 -49.48
C THR A 44 -35.31 -25.81 -50.82
N PRO A 45 -36.52 -25.22 -50.84
CA PRO A 45 -37.18 -24.84 -52.10
C PRO A 45 -36.49 -23.63 -52.73
N GLU A 46 -36.41 -23.64 -54.06
CA GLU A 46 -35.79 -22.61 -54.90
C GLU A 46 -36.54 -21.27 -54.77
N TRP A 47 -35.83 -20.20 -54.37
CA TRP A 47 -36.37 -18.86 -54.17
C TRP A 47 -36.12 -17.98 -55.40
N GLN A 48 -37.18 -17.33 -55.92
CA GLN A 48 -37.08 -16.32 -56.98
C GLN A 48 -37.09 -14.90 -56.38
N PRO A 49 -36.26 -13.96 -56.87
CA PRO A 49 -36.18 -12.61 -56.31
C PRO A 49 -37.38 -11.72 -56.70
N ASN A 50 -37.97 -11.07 -55.69
CA ASN A 50 -38.88 -9.93 -55.84
C ASN A 50 -38.05 -8.62 -55.82
N PRO A 51 -38.27 -7.65 -56.72
CA PRO A 51 -37.48 -6.42 -56.75
C PRO A 51 -37.99 -5.40 -55.71
N GLU A 52 -37.06 -4.58 -55.21
CA GLU A 52 -37.25 -3.34 -54.44
C GLU A 52 -37.55 -3.46 -52.93
N THR A 53 -36.48 -3.50 -52.14
CA THR A 53 -36.22 -2.52 -51.06
C THR A 53 -34.72 -2.54 -50.76
N GLU A 54 -34.02 -1.42 -50.97
CA GLU A 54 -32.62 -1.28 -50.53
C GLU A 54 -32.53 -1.53 -49.02
N PRO A 55 -31.63 -2.41 -48.54
CA PRO A 55 -31.43 -2.59 -47.11
C PRO A 55 -30.80 -1.31 -46.55
N MET A 56 -31.47 -0.71 -45.55
CA MET A 56 -30.86 0.37 -44.77
C MET A 56 -29.51 -0.11 -44.22
N PRO A 57 -28.45 0.71 -44.30
CA PRO A 57 -27.15 0.30 -43.79
C PRO A 57 -27.27 -0.05 -42.32
N ILE A 58 -26.83 -1.26 -41.98
CA ILE A 58 -26.69 -1.70 -40.59
C ILE A 58 -25.63 -0.79 -39.98
N GLN A 59 -26.08 0.25 -39.28
CA GLN A 59 -25.20 1.06 -38.47
C GLN A 59 -24.71 0.16 -37.35
N MET A 60 -23.51 -0.40 -37.51
CA MET A 60 -22.77 -0.96 -36.39
C MET A 60 -22.80 0.11 -35.29
N PRO A 61 -23.18 -0.21 -34.04
CA PRO A 61 -23.04 0.75 -32.98
C PRO A 61 -21.58 1.22 -33.04
N GLU A 62 -21.37 2.53 -33.15
CA GLU A 62 -20.04 3.09 -32.97
C GLU A 62 -19.46 2.48 -31.70
N PRO A 63 -18.16 2.14 -31.67
CA PRO A 63 -17.54 1.70 -30.44
C PRO A 63 -17.86 2.76 -29.39
N THR A 64 -18.68 2.37 -28.40
CA THR A 64 -19.05 3.23 -27.30
C THR A 64 -17.75 3.77 -26.75
N LYS A 65 -17.62 5.09 -26.71
CA LYS A 65 -16.47 5.81 -26.18
C LYS A 65 -16.44 5.60 -24.66
N THR A 66 -16.06 4.40 -24.22
CA THR A 66 -15.90 3.99 -22.83
C THR A 66 -14.54 3.33 -22.70
N ALA A 67 -13.48 4.14 -22.64
CA ALA A 67 -12.14 3.67 -22.27
C ALA A 67 -11.14 4.79 -21.91
N GLU A 68 -11.42 6.08 -22.13
CA GLU A 68 -10.40 7.12 -21.88
C GLU A 68 -10.27 7.59 -20.42
N ASN A 69 -11.12 7.10 -19.50
CA ASN A 69 -11.11 7.51 -18.09
C ASN A 69 -11.24 6.33 -17.10
N SER A 70 -11.01 5.10 -17.55
CA SER A 70 -10.98 3.96 -16.60
C SER A 70 -9.64 3.93 -15.87
N PRO A 71 -9.62 3.67 -14.55
CA PRO A 71 -8.36 3.57 -13.83
C PRO A 71 -7.51 2.42 -14.38
N ILE A 72 -6.21 2.65 -14.44
CA ILE A 72 -5.20 1.68 -14.84
C ILE A 72 -5.07 0.65 -13.72
N GLN A 73 -5.23 -0.62 -14.05
CA GLN A 73 -5.17 -1.72 -13.07
C GLN A 73 -3.72 -2.15 -12.84
N LEU A 74 -3.34 -2.33 -11.57
CA LEU A 74 -2.04 -2.84 -11.16
C LEU A 74 -2.22 -4.25 -10.59
N TRP A 75 -1.63 -5.25 -11.23
CA TRP A 75 -1.73 -6.67 -10.90
C TRP A 75 -0.51 -7.21 -10.16
N ASP A 76 0.66 -6.66 -10.44
CA ASP A 76 1.91 -7.14 -9.87
C ASP A 76 2.93 -6.00 -9.66
N ALA A 77 4.13 -6.38 -9.20
CA ALA A 77 5.19 -5.43 -8.88
C ALA A 77 5.71 -4.66 -10.10
N ASN A 78 5.65 -5.23 -11.31
CA ASN A 78 6.10 -4.54 -12.52
C ASN A 78 5.14 -3.42 -12.91
N ASP A 79 3.84 -3.62 -12.68
CA ASP A 79 2.83 -2.59 -12.97
C ASP A 79 3.03 -1.34 -12.10
N LEU A 80 3.70 -1.43 -10.95
CA LEU A 80 4.03 -0.26 -10.13
C LEU A 80 4.93 0.76 -10.86
N GLU A 81 5.68 0.32 -11.88
CA GLU A 81 6.48 1.24 -12.70
C GLU A 81 5.60 2.20 -13.53
N LEU A 82 4.33 1.84 -13.79
CA LEU A 82 3.37 2.72 -14.46
C LEU A 82 3.09 4.00 -13.66
N LEU A 83 3.26 3.97 -12.33
CA LEU A 83 3.14 5.17 -11.48
C LEU A 83 4.27 6.16 -11.76
N ARG A 84 5.46 5.66 -12.16
CA ARG A 84 6.60 6.53 -12.55
C ARG A 84 6.42 7.06 -13.96
N GLU A 85 5.93 6.21 -14.86
CA GLU A 85 5.70 6.58 -16.25
C GLU A 85 4.54 7.57 -16.41
N ASN A 86 3.50 7.44 -15.59
CA ASN A 86 2.30 8.25 -15.63
C ASN A 86 1.96 8.81 -14.23
N PRO A 87 2.77 9.73 -13.67
CA PRO A 87 2.67 10.16 -12.28
C PRO A 87 1.39 10.93 -11.94
N THR A 88 0.63 11.39 -12.93
CA THR A 88 -0.68 12.04 -12.76
C THR A 88 -1.84 11.12 -13.14
N GLY A 89 -1.57 9.83 -13.38
CA GLY A 89 -2.55 8.82 -13.77
C GLY A 89 -3.52 8.46 -12.63
N ASN A 90 -4.56 7.71 -12.99
CA ASN A 90 -5.51 7.14 -12.04
C ASN A 90 -5.34 5.62 -12.03
N PHE A 91 -5.01 5.06 -10.87
CA PHE A 91 -4.61 3.68 -10.71
C PHE A 91 -5.44 2.96 -9.64
N VAL A 92 -5.68 1.68 -9.86
CA VAL A 92 -6.34 0.80 -8.88
C VAL A 92 -5.54 -0.49 -8.70
N LEU A 93 -5.36 -0.94 -7.46
CA LEU A 93 -4.89 -2.30 -7.21
C LEU A 93 -6.01 -3.30 -7.47
N VAL A 94 -5.70 -4.43 -8.09
CA VAL A 94 -6.65 -5.54 -8.29
C VAL A 94 -6.19 -6.84 -7.60
N SER A 95 -5.05 -6.79 -6.92
CA SER A 95 -4.42 -7.87 -6.18
C SER A 95 -3.46 -7.28 -5.14
N GLY A 96 -3.06 -8.09 -4.16
CA GLY A 96 -1.94 -7.75 -3.29
C GLY A 96 -0.61 -7.87 -4.05
N ILE A 97 0.28 -6.90 -3.85
CA ILE A 97 1.58 -6.82 -4.52
C ILE A 97 2.70 -6.98 -3.49
N MET A 98 3.75 -7.72 -3.83
CA MET A 98 4.98 -7.81 -3.05
C MET A 98 6.13 -7.28 -3.89
N VAL A 99 6.86 -6.31 -3.35
CA VAL A 99 8.08 -5.78 -3.97
C VAL A 99 9.30 -6.34 -3.25
N ASN A 100 10.41 -6.47 -3.97
CA ASN A 100 11.68 -6.94 -3.42
C ASN A 100 12.61 -5.76 -3.07
N ASP A 101 13.80 -6.06 -2.55
CA ASP A 101 14.77 -5.05 -2.11
C ASP A 101 15.24 -4.09 -3.22
N SER A 102 15.10 -4.46 -4.50
CA SER A 102 15.47 -3.57 -5.62
C SER A 102 14.43 -2.48 -5.91
N PHE A 103 13.24 -2.56 -5.32
CA PHE A 103 12.19 -1.57 -5.53
C PHE A 103 12.60 -0.21 -4.96
N GLN A 104 12.69 0.77 -5.84
CA GLN A 104 12.94 2.16 -5.44
C GLN A 104 11.61 2.86 -5.14
N PRO A 105 11.54 3.73 -4.11
CA PRO A 105 10.36 4.55 -3.84
C PRO A 105 9.88 5.30 -5.08
N ILE A 106 8.56 5.48 -5.25
CA ILE A 106 7.98 6.33 -6.30
C ILE A 106 8.33 7.78 -5.99
N ASP A 107 9.21 8.38 -6.81
CA ASP A 107 9.83 9.67 -6.48
C ASP A 107 8.81 10.82 -6.41
N ASN A 108 8.06 11.06 -7.49
CA ASN A 108 7.09 12.15 -7.56
C ASN A 108 5.77 11.63 -8.11
N PHE A 109 4.79 11.39 -7.24
CA PHE A 109 3.44 10.97 -7.63
C PHE A 109 2.44 12.09 -7.36
N ASN A 110 1.61 12.40 -8.34
CA ASN A 110 0.60 13.47 -8.28
C ASN A 110 -0.73 13.04 -8.91
N GLY A 111 -0.99 11.73 -8.90
CA GLY A 111 -2.17 11.07 -9.47
C GLY A 111 -3.03 10.43 -8.37
N THR A 112 -3.86 9.46 -8.74
CA THR A 112 -4.66 8.69 -7.78
C THR A 112 -4.19 7.25 -7.74
N LEU A 113 -3.94 6.72 -6.54
CA LEU A 113 -3.77 5.30 -6.28
C LEU A 113 -4.84 4.84 -5.29
N ASP A 114 -5.78 4.03 -5.77
CA ASP A 114 -6.81 3.39 -4.95
C ASP A 114 -6.44 1.93 -4.71
N GLY A 115 -6.09 1.60 -3.47
CA GLY A 115 -5.72 0.24 -3.07
C GLY A 115 -6.88 -0.75 -3.13
N GLN A 116 -8.14 -0.30 -3.18
CA GLN A 116 -9.34 -1.16 -3.12
C GLN A 116 -9.31 -2.20 -1.97
N GLY A 117 -8.60 -1.91 -0.89
CA GLY A 117 -8.39 -2.81 0.26
C GLY A 117 -7.25 -3.82 0.09
N PHE A 118 -6.52 -3.81 -1.03
CA PHE A 118 -5.34 -4.64 -1.23
C PHE A 118 -4.09 -4.05 -0.57
N SER A 119 -3.06 -4.90 -0.45
CA SER A 119 -1.79 -4.56 0.21
C SER A 119 -0.64 -4.43 -0.78
N ILE A 120 0.29 -3.50 -0.51
CA ILE A 120 1.64 -3.52 -1.07
C ILE A 120 2.61 -3.86 0.06
N ARG A 121 3.41 -4.92 -0.12
CA ARG A 121 4.41 -5.38 0.84
C ARG A 121 5.80 -4.99 0.40
N VAL A 122 6.50 -4.25 1.24
CA VAL A 122 7.83 -3.70 1.01
C VAL A 122 8.80 -4.34 2.01
N PHE A 123 9.75 -5.11 1.50
CA PHE A 123 10.86 -5.63 2.30
C PHE A 123 12.13 -4.82 2.02
N ARG A 124 12.85 -4.46 3.09
CA ARG A 124 14.10 -3.69 3.05
C ARG A 124 15.17 -4.39 3.87
N SER A 125 16.05 -5.13 3.22
CA SER A 125 17.24 -5.75 3.83
C SER A 125 18.54 -5.00 3.56
N GLU A 126 18.56 -4.12 2.55
CA GLU A 126 19.72 -3.29 2.20
C GLU A 126 19.27 -1.84 2.04
N ALA A 127 19.54 -0.99 3.03
CA ALA A 127 19.51 0.45 2.85
C ALA A 127 20.87 0.85 2.28
N ASP A 128 20.90 1.41 1.07
CA ASP A 128 22.10 1.92 0.39
C ASP A 128 22.29 3.44 0.55
N GLY A 129 21.46 4.09 1.37
CA GLY A 129 21.49 5.53 1.63
C GLY A 129 21.07 5.95 3.04
N MET A 130 21.03 7.27 3.28
CA MET A 130 20.69 7.85 4.59
C MET A 130 19.19 7.77 4.95
N SER A 131 18.33 7.47 3.97
CA SER A 131 16.89 7.25 4.15
C SER A 131 16.43 6.01 3.39
N ALA A 132 15.49 5.27 3.96
CA ALA A 132 14.78 4.19 3.30
C ALA A 132 13.30 4.54 3.29
N ASP A 133 12.85 5.11 2.18
CA ASP A 133 11.45 5.48 2.05
C ASP A 133 10.59 4.24 1.77
N GLY A 134 9.34 4.32 2.21
CA GLY A 134 8.34 3.28 2.01
C GLY A 134 7.96 3.11 0.54
N LEU A 135 6.75 3.56 0.19
CA LEU A 135 6.22 3.44 -1.17
C LEU A 135 6.51 4.67 -2.03
N PHE A 136 6.36 5.86 -1.46
CA PHE A 136 6.56 7.14 -2.15
C PHE A 136 7.68 7.93 -1.50
N ASN A 137 8.45 8.66 -2.30
CA ASN A 137 9.26 9.76 -1.78
C ASN A 137 8.33 10.96 -1.58
N THR A 138 7.80 11.53 -2.66
CA THR A 138 6.92 12.71 -2.61
C THR A 138 5.55 12.45 -3.22
N LEU A 139 4.50 12.75 -2.44
CA LEU A 139 3.14 12.95 -2.92
C LEU A 139 2.92 14.44 -3.20
N GLY A 140 2.59 14.78 -4.44
CA GLY A 140 2.24 16.13 -4.87
C GLY A 140 0.86 16.57 -4.38
N GLU A 141 0.54 17.86 -4.54
CA GLU A 141 -0.70 18.48 -4.03
C GLU A 141 -1.99 17.85 -4.58
N ASN A 142 -1.95 17.21 -5.75
CA ASN A 142 -3.10 16.53 -6.35
C ASN A 142 -3.07 15.01 -6.13
N ALA A 143 -2.04 14.50 -5.44
CA ALA A 143 -1.93 13.09 -5.16
C ALA A 143 -3.05 12.64 -4.23
N VAL A 144 -3.67 11.51 -4.55
CA VAL A 144 -4.66 10.85 -3.70
C VAL A 144 -4.25 9.39 -3.55
N VAL A 145 -3.87 8.99 -2.34
CA VAL A 145 -3.59 7.59 -1.99
C VAL A 145 -4.66 7.15 -1.01
N ARG A 146 -5.43 6.12 -1.36
CA ARG A 146 -6.53 5.67 -0.51
C ARG A 146 -6.79 4.18 -0.50
N ASN A 147 -7.51 3.70 0.51
CA ASN A 147 -7.93 2.29 0.64
C ASN A 147 -6.77 1.30 0.51
N LEU A 148 -5.56 1.69 0.92
CA LEU A 148 -4.33 0.94 0.68
C LEU A 148 -3.79 0.41 2.01
N THR A 149 -3.37 -0.86 2.02
CA THR A 149 -2.51 -1.37 3.09
C THR A 149 -1.06 -1.36 2.61
N VAL A 150 -0.15 -0.77 3.38
CA VAL A 150 1.29 -0.88 3.18
C VAL A 150 1.86 -1.71 4.31
N GLU A 151 2.54 -2.80 3.98
CA GLU A 151 3.28 -3.61 4.96
C GLU A 151 4.78 -3.37 4.73
N ILE A 152 5.48 -2.86 5.74
CA ILE A 152 6.91 -2.57 5.67
C ILE A 152 7.69 -3.39 6.70
N THR A 153 8.74 -4.06 6.24
CA THR A 153 9.70 -4.72 7.10
C THR A 153 11.10 -4.21 6.77
N ALA A 154 11.83 -3.75 7.78
CA ALA A 154 13.19 -3.26 7.62
C ALA A 154 14.10 -3.74 8.74
N GLU A 155 15.24 -4.33 8.37
CA GLU A 155 16.26 -4.81 9.31
C GLU A 155 17.58 -4.10 9.06
N ILE A 156 17.93 -3.17 9.94
CA ILE A 156 19.14 -2.35 9.83
C ILE A 156 20.27 -2.96 10.66
N THR A 157 21.29 -3.48 9.99
CA THR A 157 22.41 -4.15 10.65
C THR A 157 23.37 -3.17 11.35
N ALA A 158 24.17 -3.66 12.30
CA ALA A 158 25.23 -2.86 12.93
C ALA A 158 26.23 -2.29 11.92
N GLN A 159 26.59 -3.07 10.89
CA GLN A 159 27.48 -2.62 9.82
C GLN A 159 26.89 -1.44 9.04
N MET A 160 25.58 -1.47 8.76
CA MET A 160 24.89 -0.36 8.09
C MET A 160 24.90 0.91 8.95
N ARG A 161 24.68 0.78 10.26
CA ARG A 161 24.78 1.90 11.21
C ARG A 161 26.18 2.49 11.32
N GLU A 162 27.24 1.69 11.14
CA GLU A 162 28.61 2.21 11.12
C GLU A 162 28.91 2.98 9.83
N ALA A 163 28.34 2.53 8.71
CA ALA A 163 28.50 3.19 7.41
C ALA A 163 27.69 4.50 7.29
N MET A 164 26.63 4.66 8.09
CA MET A 164 25.65 5.74 7.95
C MET A 164 25.43 6.47 9.27
N TYR A 165 25.55 7.80 9.26
CA TYR A 165 25.42 8.60 10.48
C TYR A 165 24.02 8.55 11.11
N ARG A 166 22.97 8.51 10.27
CA ARG A 166 21.56 8.36 10.67
C ARG A 166 20.80 7.64 9.57
N ILE A 167 19.91 6.74 9.96
CA ILE A 167 19.04 5.99 9.07
C ILE A 167 17.60 6.34 9.43
N TYR A 168 16.89 6.94 8.48
CA TYR A 168 15.47 7.27 8.61
C TYR A 168 14.67 6.27 7.79
N VAL A 169 13.58 5.75 8.35
CA VAL A 169 12.67 4.86 7.63
C VAL A 169 11.27 5.47 7.65
N THR A 170 10.60 5.48 6.50
CA THR A 170 9.20 5.92 6.38
C THR A 170 8.33 4.75 5.91
N GLY A 171 7.08 4.68 6.38
CA GLY A 171 6.20 3.57 6.01
C GLY A 171 5.47 3.76 4.68
N LEU A 172 4.83 4.92 4.45
CA LEU A 172 4.05 5.17 3.23
C LEU A 172 4.73 6.17 2.29
N ALA A 173 5.02 7.38 2.78
CA ALA A 173 5.67 8.43 2.00
C ALA A 173 6.82 9.08 2.79
N ASP A 174 7.78 9.74 2.13
CA ASP A 174 8.63 10.70 2.85
C ASP A 174 7.88 12.03 3.05
N THR A 175 7.41 12.64 1.98
CA THR A 175 6.68 13.91 2.01
C THR A 175 5.26 13.76 1.45
N ASN A 176 4.26 14.15 2.25
CA ASN A 176 2.87 14.26 1.82
C ASN A 176 2.45 15.72 1.62
N ASN A 177 2.20 16.12 0.37
CA ASN A 177 1.49 17.38 0.06
C ASN A 177 0.06 17.14 -0.44
N GLY A 178 -0.34 15.88 -0.65
CA GLY A 178 -1.64 15.48 -1.20
C GLY A 178 -2.58 14.96 -0.12
N THR A 179 -3.40 13.97 -0.47
CA THR A 179 -4.33 13.30 0.44
C THR A 179 -3.96 11.83 0.62
N ILE A 180 -3.79 11.41 1.87
CA ILE A 180 -3.70 10.01 2.29
C ILE A 180 -4.95 9.72 3.12
N SER A 181 -5.83 8.83 2.65
CA SER A 181 -7.07 8.51 3.36
C SER A 181 -7.39 7.02 3.39
N ASP A 182 -8.04 6.54 4.45
CA ASP A 182 -8.46 5.12 4.55
C ASP A 182 -7.29 4.12 4.36
N CYS A 183 -6.08 4.52 4.73
CA CYS A 183 -4.87 3.72 4.54
C CYS A 183 -4.44 3.05 5.85
N LYS A 184 -3.78 1.90 5.72
CA LYS A 184 -3.21 1.16 6.85
C LYS A 184 -1.73 0.92 6.63
N VAL A 185 -0.91 1.20 7.62
CA VAL A 185 0.51 0.85 7.60
C VAL A 185 0.79 -0.18 8.69
N TYR A 186 1.34 -1.33 8.31
CA TYR A 186 1.86 -2.33 9.22
C TYR A 186 3.38 -2.34 9.14
N SER A 187 4.06 -2.32 10.28
CA SER A 187 5.51 -2.10 10.31
C SER A 187 6.21 -3.06 11.27
N GLU A 188 7.31 -3.65 10.81
CA GLU A 188 8.26 -4.39 11.63
C GLU A 188 9.68 -3.86 11.36
N ILE A 189 10.20 -3.02 12.26
CA ILE A 189 11.41 -2.22 12.02
C ILE A 189 12.44 -2.45 13.12
N THR A 190 13.67 -2.81 12.76
CA THR A 190 14.75 -3.08 13.70
C THR A 190 16.01 -2.26 13.39
N GLY A 191 16.60 -1.64 14.43
CA GLY A 191 17.94 -1.05 14.36
C GLY A 191 18.05 0.33 13.68
N THR A 192 16.94 0.97 13.32
CA THR A 192 16.95 2.29 12.67
C THR A 192 17.19 3.44 13.66
N THR A 193 17.61 4.61 13.17
CA THR A 193 17.68 5.81 14.02
C THR A 193 16.28 6.36 14.27
N VAL A 194 15.48 6.46 13.20
CA VAL A 194 14.18 7.11 13.28
C VAL A 194 13.17 6.38 12.40
N TYR A 195 11.93 6.26 12.90
CA TYR A 195 10.82 5.71 12.15
C TYR A 195 9.59 6.62 12.12
N TYR A 196 9.04 6.82 10.91
CA TYR A 196 7.82 7.57 10.65
C TYR A 196 6.79 6.66 9.94
N PRO A 197 5.72 6.19 10.63
CA PRO A 197 4.81 5.21 10.06
C PRO A 197 4.08 5.67 8.79
N ILE A 198 3.60 6.90 8.72
CA ILE A 198 2.89 7.42 7.55
C ILE A 198 3.81 8.27 6.68
N ALA A 199 4.35 9.36 7.25
CA ALA A 199 5.19 10.30 6.50
C ALA A 199 6.27 10.97 7.34
N CYS A 200 7.43 11.30 6.76
CA CYS A 200 8.40 12.18 7.42
C CYS A 200 7.83 13.61 7.54
N VAL A 201 7.24 14.15 6.48
CA VAL A 201 6.65 15.49 6.44
C VAL A 201 5.21 15.43 5.95
N ASN A 202 4.30 16.08 6.66
CA ASN A 202 2.92 16.30 6.25
C ASN A 202 2.62 17.80 6.05
N ASN A 203 2.36 18.16 4.80
CA ASN A 203 1.81 19.44 4.37
C ASN A 203 0.39 19.30 3.79
N GLY A 204 -0.05 18.06 3.54
CA GLY A 204 -1.35 17.73 2.97
C GLY A 204 -2.35 17.22 4.01
N THR A 205 -3.22 16.29 3.62
CA THR A 205 -4.24 15.69 4.48
C THR A 205 -3.90 14.22 4.76
N ILE A 206 -3.99 13.85 6.03
CA ILE A 206 -3.97 12.46 6.50
C ILE A 206 -5.25 12.25 7.32
N GLU A 207 -6.15 11.39 6.83
CA GLU A 207 -7.43 11.15 7.50
C GLU A 207 -7.82 9.67 7.50
N ASN A 208 -8.54 9.20 8.53
CA ASN A 208 -9.06 7.83 8.58
C ASN A 208 -7.99 6.74 8.40
N CYS A 209 -6.75 7.02 8.83
CA CYS A 209 -5.61 6.11 8.64
C CYS A 209 -5.27 5.35 9.92
N SER A 210 -4.66 4.17 9.79
CA SER A 210 -4.14 3.42 10.94
C SER A 210 -2.68 3.01 10.76
N ALA A 211 -1.87 3.15 11.80
CA ALA A 211 -0.51 2.63 11.87
C ALA A 211 -0.39 1.58 12.97
N VAL A 212 0.07 0.37 12.62
CA VAL A 212 0.38 -0.70 13.58
C VAL A 212 1.87 -0.98 13.47
N THR A 213 2.63 -0.57 14.48
CA THR A 213 4.08 -0.49 14.41
C THR A 213 4.71 -1.35 15.49
N LYS A 214 5.55 -2.29 15.08
CA LYS A 214 6.44 -3.05 15.96
C LYS A 214 7.87 -2.62 15.71
N THR A 215 8.59 -2.21 16.75
CA THR A 215 9.98 -1.80 16.61
C THR A 215 10.89 -2.37 17.69
N GLN A 216 12.14 -2.60 17.32
CA GLN A 216 13.21 -2.96 18.24
C GLN A 216 14.49 -2.15 17.95
N ASP A 217 15.20 -1.72 18.99
CA ASP A 217 16.47 -1.00 18.87
C ASP A 217 16.36 0.27 17.99
N VAL A 218 15.32 1.08 18.24
CA VAL A 218 15.04 2.30 17.46
C VAL A 218 15.19 3.55 18.33
N GLN A 219 16.05 4.48 17.93
CA GLN A 219 16.29 5.67 18.75
C GLN A 219 15.04 6.56 18.88
N ALA A 220 14.28 6.78 17.81
CA ALA A 220 13.03 7.55 17.86
C ALA A 220 11.90 6.93 17.02
N VAL A 221 10.73 6.78 17.61
CA VAL A 221 9.50 6.30 16.95
C VAL A 221 8.39 7.33 17.14
N TYR A 222 7.75 7.71 16.03
CA TYR A 222 6.60 8.63 16.04
C TYR A 222 5.32 7.89 15.69
N GLY A 223 4.18 8.34 16.21
CA GLY A 223 2.91 7.63 16.01
C GLY A 223 2.38 7.67 14.57
N PHE A 224 2.58 8.79 13.88
CA PHE A 224 2.14 8.95 12.49
C PHE A 224 3.19 9.60 11.60
N VAL A 225 3.61 10.82 11.93
CA VAL A 225 4.48 11.63 11.05
C VAL A 225 5.64 12.27 11.79
N GLY A 226 6.68 12.69 11.08
CA GLY A 226 7.74 13.51 11.66
C GLY A 226 7.25 14.93 11.92
N ASP A 227 7.08 15.69 10.85
CA ASP A 227 6.67 17.09 10.88
C ASP A 227 5.26 17.27 10.34
N ASN A 228 4.33 17.71 11.17
CA ASN A 228 3.02 18.17 10.72
C ASN A 228 3.05 19.70 10.61
N ASN A 229 3.43 20.23 9.44
CA ASN A 229 3.72 21.65 9.24
C ASN A 229 2.46 22.46 8.93
N GLN A 230 1.89 22.23 7.75
CA GLN A 230 0.68 22.90 7.25
C GLN A 230 -0.46 21.91 6.99
N GLY A 231 -0.21 20.62 7.26
CA GLY A 231 -1.14 19.56 6.96
C GLY A 231 -2.18 19.33 8.06
N SER A 232 -3.27 18.66 7.68
CA SER A 232 -4.27 18.13 8.62
C SER A 232 -3.98 16.67 8.94
N LEU A 233 -4.17 16.29 10.19
CA LEU A 233 -4.10 14.90 10.66
C LEU A 233 -5.28 14.65 11.59
N HIS A 234 -6.22 13.81 11.18
CA HIS A 234 -7.41 13.53 12.00
C HIS A 234 -8.01 12.15 11.79
N ASP A 235 -8.84 11.69 12.73
CA ASP A 235 -9.53 10.40 12.67
C ASP A 235 -8.58 9.20 12.50
N CYS A 236 -7.36 9.30 13.04
CA CYS A 236 -6.31 8.30 12.84
C CYS A 236 -6.06 7.44 14.09
N ILE A 237 -5.55 6.22 13.89
CA ILE A 237 -5.26 5.26 14.97
C ILE A 237 -3.81 4.80 14.91
N ALA A 238 -3.07 4.90 16.01
CA ALA A 238 -1.74 4.34 16.15
C ALA A 238 -1.73 3.23 17.22
N GLU A 239 -1.20 2.06 16.87
CA GLU A 239 -0.89 0.97 17.80
C GLU A 239 0.61 0.70 17.78
N LEU A 240 1.29 1.04 18.87
CA LEU A 240 2.75 1.06 18.96
C LEU A 240 3.23 -0.03 19.91
N TYR A 241 4.07 -0.94 19.42
CA TYR A 241 4.70 -2.01 20.18
C TYR A 241 6.21 -1.84 20.10
N VAL A 242 6.82 -1.25 21.13
CA VAL A 242 8.22 -0.81 21.05
C VAL A 242 9.11 -1.46 22.10
N GLU A 243 10.28 -1.93 21.70
CA GLU A 243 11.33 -2.41 22.61
C GLU A 243 12.63 -1.65 22.32
N ASP A 244 13.37 -1.30 23.38
CA ASP A 244 14.66 -0.61 23.29
C ASP A 244 14.58 0.69 22.49
N CYS A 245 13.76 1.63 23.00
CA CYS A 245 13.45 2.89 22.33
C CYS A 245 13.87 4.11 23.15
N GLY A 246 14.64 5.02 22.55
CA GLY A 246 15.06 6.24 23.23
C GLY A 246 13.89 7.22 23.41
N LEU A 247 13.22 7.54 22.31
CA LEU A 247 12.14 8.53 22.25
C LEU A 247 10.92 7.94 21.56
N LEU A 248 9.80 7.88 22.28
CA LEU A 248 8.50 7.55 21.71
C LEU A 248 7.60 8.79 21.71
N THR A 249 6.88 9.03 20.62
CA THR A 249 5.76 9.97 20.63
C THR A 249 4.47 9.32 20.15
N GLY A 250 3.34 9.79 20.66
CA GLY A 250 2.04 9.28 20.23
C GLY A 250 1.57 9.84 18.89
N LEU A 251 1.98 11.05 18.48
CA LEU A 251 1.54 11.67 17.22
C LEU A 251 2.71 11.98 16.29
N THR A 252 3.52 12.98 16.63
CA THR A 252 4.53 13.53 15.72
C THR A 252 5.85 13.88 16.39
N ASN A 253 6.89 14.23 15.63
CA ASN A 253 8.07 14.89 16.20
C ASN A 253 7.79 16.37 16.46
N ARG A 254 7.29 17.06 15.43
CA ARG A 254 7.00 18.49 15.49
C ARG A 254 5.62 18.76 14.87
N ASN A 255 4.87 19.66 15.48
CA ASN A 255 3.52 19.99 15.08
C ASN A 255 3.32 21.50 15.02
N TRP A 256 2.81 21.99 13.89
CA TRP A 256 2.47 23.39 13.62
C TRP A 256 1.05 23.56 13.05
N ALA A 257 0.29 22.47 12.92
CA ALA A 257 -1.10 22.48 12.47
C ALA A 257 -2.00 21.63 13.38
N ASP A 258 -3.31 21.88 13.33
CA ASP A 258 -4.23 21.22 14.25
C ASP A 258 -4.29 19.71 13.97
N ILE A 259 -4.30 18.91 15.06
CA ILE A 259 -4.49 17.46 15.02
C ILE A 259 -5.71 17.12 15.86
N ALA A 260 -6.60 16.29 15.31
CA ALA A 260 -7.87 15.99 15.95
C ALA A 260 -8.22 14.50 15.96
N ASP A 261 -9.00 14.07 16.96
CA ASP A 261 -9.74 12.80 16.93
C ASP A 261 -8.88 11.55 16.67
N CYS A 262 -7.64 11.56 17.15
CA CYS A 262 -6.71 10.44 17.00
C CYS A 262 -6.67 9.54 18.24
N THR A 263 -6.54 8.23 18.04
CA THR A 263 -6.38 7.26 19.12
C THR A 263 -5.00 6.63 19.08
N ILE A 264 -4.28 6.73 20.18
CA ILE A 264 -2.93 6.18 20.34
C ILE A 264 -2.98 5.14 21.44
N THR A 265 -2.56 3.93 21.09
CA THR A 265 -2.22 2.89 22.06
C THR A 265 -0.74 2.57 21.94
N ALA A 266 -0.06 2.46 23.08
CA ALA A 266 1.35 2.07 23.08
C ALA A 266 1.65 1.07 24.20
N THR A 267 2.34 -0.01 23.86
CA THR A 267 2.92 -0.95 24.81
C THR A 267 4.41 -1.06 24.53
N GLY A 268 5.26 -0.93 25.54
CA GLY A 268 6.69 -0.99 25.29
C GLY A 268 7.57 -1.24 26.50
N LYS A 269 8.80 -1.64 26.22
CA LYS A 269 9.83 -1.94 27.22
C LYS A 269 11.12 -1.21 26.91
N ASN A 270 11.85 -0.85 27.96
CA ASN A 270 13.09 -0.09 27.85
C ASN A 270 12.89 1.20 27.02
N VAL A 271 11.86 1.98 27.38
CA VAL A 271 11.54 3.27 26.73
C VAL A 271 12.01 4.41 27.61
N SER A 272 12.96 5.23 27.13
CA SER A 272 13.54 6.30 27.96
C SER A 272 12.61 7.51 28.12
N GLU A 273 12.04 8.00 27.01
CA GLU A 273 11.18 9.19 26.98
C GLU A 273 9.88 8.93 26.20
N PHE A 274 8.77 9.45 26.71
CA PHE A 274 7.48 9.43 26.01
C PHE A 274 6.81 10.80 25.98
N TYR A 275 6.41 11.27 24.80
CA TYR A 275 5.53 12.44 24.66
C TYR A 275 4.21 12.03 24.03
N CYS A 276 3.09 12.38 24.66
CA CYS A 276 1.77 12.02 24.11
C CYS A 276 1.61 12.54 22.68
N VAL A 277 1.92 13.82 22.48
CA VAL A 277 1.74 14.51 21.20
C VAL A 277 3.03 14.49 20.41
N ALA A 278 4.00 15.29 20.84
CA ALA A 278 5.17 15.59 20.06
C ALA A 278 6.32 16.12 20.90
N THR A 279 7.54 16.04 20.38
CA THR A 279 8.70 16.74 20.95
C THR A 279 8.46 18.25 20.91
N GLN A 280 7.89 18.78 19.82
CA GLN A 280 7.55 20.21 19.72
C GLN A 280 6.12 20.38 19.22
N ASN A 281 5.24 20.93 20.05
CA ASN A 281 3.87 21.22 19.65
C ASN A 281 3.62 22.73 19.65
N TYR A 282 3.11 23.26 18.54
CA TYR A 282 2.80 24.68 18.38
C TYR A 282 1.37 24.92 17.84
N ALA A 283 0.55 23.87 17.81
CA ALA A 283 -0.83 23.93 17.32
C ALA A 283 -1.75 23.05 18.19
N ARG A 284 -3.06 23.17 17.96
CA ARG A 284 -4.06 22.58 18.85
C ARG A 284 -4.17 21.08 18.63
N ILE A 285 -4.23 20.36 19.75
CA ILE A 285 -4.59 18.95 19.81
C ILE A 285 -5.96 18.84 20.49
N SER A 286 -6.90 18.13 19.86
CA SER A 286 -8.26 17.96 20.40
C SER A 286 -8.85 16.59 20.09
N GLY A 287 -9.69 16.06 20.97
CA GLY A 287 -10.40 14.79 20.76
C GLY A 287 -9.50 13.55 20.75
N CYS A 288 -8.21 13.69 21.06
CA CYS A 288 -7.26 12.59 21.01
C CYS A 288 -7.29 11.74 22.29
N THR A 289 -7.10 10.44 22.15
CA THR A 289 -7.02 9.48 23.26
C THR A 289 -5.65 8.81 23.28
N PHE A 290 -5.01 8.79 24.45
CA PHE A 290 -3.72 8.15 24.66
C PHE A 290 -3.85 7.09 25.76
N ASP A 291 -3.70 5.81 25.41
CA ASP A 291 -3.67 4.69 26.35
C ASP A 291 -2.32 3.95 26.25
N VAL A 292 -1.45 4.21 27.21
CA VAL A 292 -0.01 3.93 27.09
C VAL A 292 0.48 3.15 28.29
N GLN A 293 1.22 2.08 28.03
CA GLN A 293 1.77 1.16 29.01
C GLN A 293 3.25 0.90 28.71
N LEU A 294 4.16 1.53 29.46
CA LEU A 294 5.60 1.49 29.18
C LEU A 294 6.40 1.06 30.40
N THR A 295 7.48 0.32 30.18
CA THR A 295 8.53 0.05 31.18
C THR A 295 9.79 0.85 30.83
N PRO A 296 10.33 1.67 31.75
CA PRO A 296 11.55 2.44 31.50
C PRO A 296 12.80 1.55 31.52
N PRO A 297 13.99 2.10 31.16
CA PRO A 297 15.25 1.40 31.34
C PRO A 297 15.49 0.97 32.80
N ALA A 298 16.25 -0.11 32.96
CA ALA A 298 16.47 -0.71 34.28
C ALA A 298 17.11 0.27 35.27
N GLY A 299 16.41 0.53 36.37
CA GLY A 299 16.85 1.47 37.41
C GLY A 299 16.49 2.93 37.14
N GLU A 300 15.78 3.21 36.05
CA GLU A 300 15.25 4.52 35.70
C GLU A 300 13.74 4.60 36.00
N LYS A 301 13.15 5.78 35.76
CA LYS A 301 11.70 6.01 35.83
C LYS A 301 11.19 6.45 34.48
N LEU A 302 9.92 6.19 34.17
CA LEU A 302 9.34 6.66 32.92
C LEU A 302 9.26 8.20 32.93
N THR A 303 9.98 8.84 32.00
CA THR A 303 9.84 10.28 31.76
C THR A 303 8.79 10.50 30.70
N TRP A 304 7.69 11.19 31.05
CA TRP A 304 6.68 11.54 30.07
C TRP A 304 5.99 12.88 30.30
N ALA A 305 5.51 13.47 29.21
CA ALA A 305 4.71 14.69 29.18
C ALA A 305 3.71 14.68 28.00
N THR A 306 2.89 15.72 27.87
CA THR A 306 2.10 15.92 26.64
C THR A 306 3.02 16.25 25.46
N SER A 307 3.99 17.15 25.67
CA SER A 307 5.07 17.52 24.76
C SER A 307 6.31 17.97 25.53
N ASP A 308 7.50 17.91 24.91
CA ASP A 308 8.73 18.49 25.49
C ASP A 308 8.70 20.03 25.40
N ILE A 309 8.50 20.54 24.19
CA ILE A 309 8.32 21.96 23.92
C ILE A 309 6.89 22.20 23.44
N CYS A 310 6.22 23.18 24.04
CA CYS A 310 4.85 23.55 23.70
C CYS A 310 4.75 25.03 23.31
N GLY A 311 3.70 25.39 22.58
CA GLY A 311 3.38 26.76 22.23
C GLY A 311 2.80 27.53 23.41
N TYR A 312 2.31 28.74 23.15
CA TYR A 312 1.51 29.48 24.14
C TYR A 312 0.02 29.22 23.89
N GLY A 313 -0.74 28.82 24.93
CA GLY A 313 -2.21 28.74 24.88
C GLY A 313 -2.77 27.34 25.12
N ASP A 314 -3.90 27.03 24.48
CA ASP A 314 -4.64 25.76 24.59
C ASP A 314 -4.19 24.76 23.50
N ASP A 315 -2.88 24.57 23.36
CA ASP A 315 -2.31 23.69 22.33
C ASP A 315 -2.54 22.19 22.65
N PHE A 316 -2.89 21.87 23.89
CA PHE A 316 -3.44 20.58 24.30
C PHE A 316 -4.74 20.80 25.08
N ASP A 317 -5.89 20.69 24.42
CA ASP A 317 -7.16 21.07 25.04
C ASP A 317 -7.78 19.97 25.93
N SER A 318 -8.82 20.35 26.67
CA SER A 318 -9.49 19.48 27.65
C SER A 318 -10.32 18.34 27.06
N SER A 319 -10.49 18.26 25.74
CA SER A 319 -11.20 17.17 25.08
C SER A 319 -10.33 15.92 24.92
N ASN A 320 -9.02 16.04 25.11
CA ASN A 320 -8.09 14.92 25.06
C ASN A 320 -8.17 14.04 26.33
N THR A 321 -7.98 12.74 26.15
CA THR A 321 -7.92 11.76 27.24
C THR A 321 -6.54 11.13 27.32
N VAL A 322 -5.89 11.15 28.50
CA VAL A 322 -4.54 10.62 28.70
C VAL A 322 -4.53 9.60 29.84
N ASN A 323 -4.01 8.41 29.55
CA ASN A 323 -3.86 7.31 30.48
C ASN A 323 -2.49 6.64 30.27
N VAL A 324 -1.46 7.16 30.92
CA VAL A 324 -0.08 6.64 30.86
C VAL A 324 0.23 5.86 32.13
N ARG A 325 0.66 4.62 31.97
CA ARG A 325 0.99 3.69 33.06
C ARG A 325 2.43 3.20 32.92
N GLU A 326 3.19 3.39 33.98
CA GLU A 326 4.48 2.69 34.16
C GLU A 326 4.21 1.26 34.64
N VAL A 327 4.92 0.28 34.08
CA VAL A 327 4.82 -1.13 34.46
C VAL A 327 6.16 -1.60 34.98
N ASP A 328 6.14 -2.19 36.18
CA ASP A 328 7.27 -2.86 36.82
C ASP A 328 7.62 -4.20 36.14
#